data_AF-C5MEU1-F1
#
_entry.id   AF-C5MEU1-F1
#
_cell.length_a   1.000
_cell.length_b   1.000
_cell.length_c   1.000
_cell.angle_alpha   90.00
_cell.angle_beta   90.00
_cell.angle_gamma   90.00
#
_symmetry.space_group_name_H-M   'P 1'
#
loop_
_entity.id
_entity.type
_entity.pdbx_description
1 polymer ?
#
loop_
_entity_poly.entity_id
_entity_poly.type
_entity_poly.pdbx_seq_one_letter_code
_entity_poly.pdbx_strand_id
1 'polypeptide(L)'
;MAATSRDQPSSHLGIKQPQVKEVTGTVIMLDDPDEDDDTQSMKRSAKGIILNPQPHDSPNDPLNWPVWKRDICLLIIGFQSFLGGGMSPFLAAGMNTLSQEFNKSLTTISYLVGAFMLALGFGSVFASPTAILYGKRLVYVAGIFIFMMGAIWGGAADSFGNLMGARIITAFGASPTECLPSSTIAEIYFAHERAYRVGIYTMLMLGGKNIIPLLSGLVFQYLDRHWLFWILAMFLGFNLAATILFVPDTFWDRNPVPSKKIVGRNEN
;
A
#
# COMPACT_ATOMS: atom_id res chain seq x y z
N MET A 1 40.71 17.25 39.89
CA MET A 1 40.22 18.24 40.87
C MET A 1 39.26 19.15 40.13
N ALA A 2 38.01 19.23 40.60
CA ALA A 2 36.91 20.09 40.13
C ALA A 2 36.38 19.87 38.69
N ALA A 3 35.30 19.07 38.57
CA ALA A 3 34.31 19.23 37.51
C ALA A 3 33.27 20.24 38.01
N THR A 4 33.16 21.37 37.31
CA THR A 4 32.26 22.47 37.63
C THR A 4 30.83 22.09 37.22
N SER A 5 29.98 21.90 38.21
CA SER A 5 28.52 21.80 38.09
C SER A 5 27.96 23.05 37.41
N ARG A 6 27.27 22.88 36.27
CA ARG A 6 26.32 23.86 35.75
C ARG A 6 24.94 23.23 35.74
N ASP A 7 24.04 23.87 36.51
CA ASP A 7 22.64 23.50 36.69
C ASP A 7 21.86 23.61 35.37
N GLN A 8 21.08 22.58 35.06
CA GLN A 8 20.05 22.59 34.02
C GLN A 8 18.66 22.84 34.66
N PRO A 9 17.72 23.47 33.94
CA PRO A 9 16.43 23.87 34.48
C PRO A 9 15.61 22.62 34.84
N SER A 10 15.32 22.47 36.12
CA SER A 10 14.41 21.46 36.64
C SER A 10 13.04 21.64 36.00
N SER A 11 12.50 20.56 35.41
CA SER A 11 11.07 20.47 35.19
C SER A 11 10.38 20.73 36.54
N HIS A 12 9.30 21.51 36.53
CA HIS A 12 8.63 22.06 37.72
C HIS A 12 8.08 20.99 38.71
N LEU A 13 8.32 19.70 38.43
CA LEU A 13 7.88 18.52 39.16
C LEU A 13 9.04 17.66 39.71
N GLY A 14 10.31 18.06 39.54
CA GLY A 14 11.45 17.39 40.18
C GLY A 14 11.73 15.96 39.70
N ILE A 15 11.09 15.52 38.61
CA ILE A 15 11.29 14.20 38.03
C ILE A 15 12.52 14.27 37.12
N LYS A 16 13.64 13.67 37.56
CA LYS A 16 14.78 13.37 36.70
C LYS A 16 14.37 12.27 35.73
N GLN A 17 14.15 12.62 34.46
CA GLN A 17 13.97 11.61 33.42
C GLN A 17 15.30 10.86 33.22
N PRO A 18 15.30 9.53 33.18
CA PRO A 18 16.50 8.79 32.80
C PRO A 18 16.85 9.16 31.36
N GLN A 19 18.12 9.49 31.09
CA GLN A 19 18.62 9.71 29.73
C GLN A 19 18.65 8.39 28.98
N VAL A 20 17.50 8.01 28.42
CA VAL A 20 17.40 6.86 27.50
C VAL A 20 17.67 7.40 26.10
N LYS A 21 18.94 7.35 25.72
CA LYS A 21 19.51 7.88 24.45
C LYS A 21 18.88 7.27 23.20
N GLU A 22 18.25 6.11 23.32
CA GLU A 22 17.57 5.44 22.21
C GLU A 22 16.50 4.52 22.78
N VAL A 23 15.23 4.89 22.64
CA VAL A 23 14.11 3.99 22.95
C VAL A 23 13.81 3.21 21.68
N THR A 24 14.13 1.92 21.68
CA THR A 24 13.89 1.00 20.56
C THR A 24 12.45 1.16 20.04
N GLY A 25 12.30 1.69 18.81
CA GLY A 25 11.01 1.93 18.17
C GLY A 25 10.58 3.40 18.07
N THR A 26 11.32 4.34 18.66
CA THR A 26 11.03 5.78 18.62
C THR A 26 12.01 6.50 17.69
N VAL A 27 11.49 7.40 16.84
CA VAL A 27 12.31 8.16 15.89
C VAL A 27 12.41 9.61 16.34
N ILE A 28 13.63 10.11 16.51
CA ILE A 28 13.92 11.51 16.81
C ILE A 28 13.63 12.34 15.55
N MET A 29 12.66 13.26 15.64
CA MET A 29 12.24 14.12 14.51
C MET A 29 12.75 15.56 14.61
N LEU A 30 13.14 16.01 15.80
CA LEU A 30 13.59 17.36 16.12
C LEU A 30 14.91 17.28 16.88
N ASP A 31 15.83 18.20 16.60
CA ASP A 31 17.10 18.34 17.33
C ASP A 31 16.80 18.99 18.69
N ASP A 32 17.30 18.39 19.78
CA ASP A 32 17.37 19.06 21.08
C ASP A 32 18.70 19.84 21.11
N PRO A 33 18.72 21.15 21.46
CA PRO A 33 19.93 21.97 21.37
C PRO A 33 21.07 21.57 22.32
N ASP A 34 20.83 20.61 23.22
CA ASP A 34 21.75 20.17 24.28
C ASP A 34 22.35 18.74 24.05
N GLU A 35 22.12 18.07 22.90
CA GLU A 35 22.68 16.72 22.62
C GLU A 35 23.63 16.65 21.39
N ASP A 36 24.79 16.00 21.60
CA ASP A 36 26.02 16.03 20.78
C ASP A 36 26.01 15.31 19.40
N ASP A 37 26.72 15.94 18.45
CA ASP A 37 27.58 15.45 17.33
C ASP A 37 27.02 14.48 16.25
N ASP A 38 26.17 13.50 16.57
CA ASP A 38 25.72 12.50 15.58
C ASP A 38 24.53 12.99 14.70
N THR A 39 23.71 13.94 15.17
CA THR A 39 22.58 14.54 14.39
C THR A 39 23.00 15.64 13.42
N GLN A 40 24.24 16.14 13.51
CA GLN A 40 24.78 17.17 12.61
C GLN A 40 25.10 16.63 11.21
N SER A 41 25.40 15.33 11.09
CA SER A 41 25.72 14.66 9.82
C SER A 41 24.49 14.23 8.99
N MET A 42 23.29 14.39 9.54
CA MET A 42 22.03 13.94 8.94
C MET A 42 21.41 14.99 8.02
N LYS A 43 20.94 14.58 6.84
CA LYS A 43 20.27 15.46 5.88
C LYS A 43 18.95 15.97 6.45
N ARG A 44 18.77 17.29 6.38
CA ARG A 44 17.62 18.02 6.93
C ARG A 44 16.72 18.50 5.82
N SER A 45 15.41 18.53 6.09
CA SER A 45 14.48 19.32 5.29
C SER A 45 14.75 20.82 5.47
N ALA A 46 14.31 21.67 4.54
CA ALA A 46 14.46 23.14 4.63
C ALA A 46 13.85 23.76 5.92
N LYS A 47 13.05 22.99 6.67
CA LYS A 47 12.45 23.35 7.98
C LYS A 47 13.20 22.79 9.21
N GLY A 48 14.41 22.25 9.04
CA GLY A 48 15.23 21.74 10.17
C GLY A 48 14.83 20.37 10.71
N ILE A 49 13.91 19.65 10.04
CA ILE A 49 13.45 18.31 10.42
C ILE A 49 14.45 17.26 9.94
N ILE A 50 14.82 16.32 10.81
CA ILE A 50 15.70 15.19 10.49
C ILE A 50 14.94 14.20 9.61
N LEU A 51 15.44 13.95 8.40
CA LEU A 51 14.81 13.05 7.43
C LEU A 51 15.11 11.59 7.81
N ASN A 52 14.09 10.84 8.23
CA ASN A 52 14.20 9.40 8.48
C ASN A 52 13.28 8.63 7.53
N PRO A 53 13.80 7.69 6.70
CA PRO A 53 15.22 7.31 6.50
C PRO A 53 16.05 8.39 5.78
N GLN A 54 17.37 8.36 5.99
CA GLN A 54 18.30 9.31 5.39
C GLN A 54 18.37 9.12 3.85
N PRO A 55 18.15 10.18 3.05
CA PRO A 55 18.21 10.08 1.59
C PRO A 55 19.64 9.79 1.10
N HIS A 56 19.78 8.73 0.31
CA HIS A 56 21.05 8.43 -0.35
C HIS A 56 21.26 9.40 -1.52
N ASP A 57 22.51 9.77 -1.86
CA ASP A 57 22.81 10.72 -2.95
C ASP A 57 22.65 10.14 -4.37
N SER A 58 22.05 8.96 -4.50
CA SER A 58 21.81 8.34 -5.80
C SER A 58 20.53 8.90 -6.45
N PRO A 59 20.57 9.33 -7.73
CA PRO A 59 19.40 9.82 -8.48
C PRO A 59 18.22 8.83 -8.59
N ASN A 60 18.46 7.55 -8.29
CA ASN A 60 17.48 6.47 -8.34
C ASN A 60 16.79 6.20 -6.99
N ASP A 61 17.12 6.92 -5.91
CA ASP A 61 16.39 6.80 -4.64
C ASP A 61 14.97 7.39 -4.81
N PRO A 62 13.88 6.61 -4.58
CA PRO A 62 12.50 7.11 -4.63
C PRO A 62 12.25 8.31 -3.71
N LEU A 63 13.11 8.49 -2.71
CA LEU A 63 13.04 9.57 -1.73
C LEU A 63 13.44 10.93 -2.31
N ASN A 64 14.26 10.95 -3.36
CA ASN A 64 14.71 12.18 -4.04
C ASN A 64 13.77 12.60 -5.20
N TRP A 65 12.69 11.85 -5.44
CA TRP A 65 11.74 12.21 -6.49
C TRP A 65 10.95 13.47 -6.13
N PRO A 66 10.62 14.29 -7.14
CA PRO A 66 9.81 15.46 -6.90
C PRO A 66 8.43 15.02 -6.39
N VAL A 67 7.89 15.77 -5.41
CA VAL A 67 6.70 15.40 -4.63
C VAL A 67 5.51 15.06 -5.53
N TRP A 68 5.34 15.76 -6.66
CA TRP A 68 4.27 15.51 -7.62
C TRP A 68 4.32 14.09 -8.23
N LYS A 69 5.51 13.53 -8.47
CA LYS A 69 5.68 12.17 -9.01
C LYS A 69 5.30 11.12 -7.98
N ARG A 70 5.66 11.36 -6.71
CA ARG A 70 5.28 10.50 -5.57
C ARG A 70 3.77 10.51 -5.35
N ASP A 71 3.15 11.68 -5.46
CA ASP A 71 1.71 11.84 -5.27
C ASP A 71 0.89 11.23 -6.41
N ILE A 72 1.34 11.33 -7.66
CA ILE A 72 0.71 10.61 -8.78
C ILE A 72 0.80 9.09 -8.57
N CYS A 73 1.95 8.58 -8.14
CA CYS A 73 2.12 7.16 -7.84
C CYS A 73 1.16 6.71 -6.72
N LEU A 74 1.05 7.50 -5.65
CA LEU A 74 0.11 7.24 -4.55
C LEU A 74 -1.34 7.26 -5.03
N LEU A 75 -1.72 8.19 -5.90
CA LEU A 75 -3.07 8.25 -6.46
C LEU A 75 -3.38 7.04 -7.34
N ILE A 76 -2.44 6.56 -8.14
CA ILE A 76 -2.64 5.40 -9.02
C ILE A 76 -2.76 4.11 -8.19
N ILE A 77 -1.87 3.92 -7.21
CA ILE A 77 -1.94 2.79 -6.27
C ILE A 77 -3.21 2.88 -5.42
N GLY A 78 -3.59 4.09 -4.99
CA GLY A 78 -4.83 4.34 -4.26
C GLY A 78 -6.08 4.05 -5.09
N PHE A 79 -6.09 4.41 -6.37
CA PHE A 79 -7.16 4.04 -7.30
C PHE A 79 -7.23 2.53 -7.53
N GLN A 80 -6.08 1.86 -7.56
CA GLN A 80 -6.03 0.42 -7.66
C GLN A 80 -6.62 -0.26 -6.42
N SER A 81 -6.27 0.21 -5.23
CA SER A 81 -6.86 -0.29 -3.96
C SER A 81 -8.32 0.14 -3.79
N PHE A 82 -8.74 1.25 -4.39
CA PHE A 82 -10.15 1.64 -4.49
C PHE A 82 -10.92 0.55 -5.25
N LEU A 83 -10.45 0.16 -6.45
CA LEU A 83 -11.05 -0.91 -7.25
C LEU A 83 -11.02 -2.26 -6.52
N GLY A 84 -9.86 -2.66 -5.96
CA GLY A 84 -9.67 -3.93 -5.26
C GLY A 84 -10.53 -4.05 -4.00
N GLY A 85 -10.60 -2.99 -3.18
CA GLY A 85 -11.31 -3.02 -1.90
C GLY A 85 -12.81 -3.26 -2.04
N GLY A 86 -13.42 -2.70 -3.08
CA GLY A 86 -14.86 -2.86 -3.36
C GLY A 86 -15.24 -4.14 -4.11
N MET A 87 -14.29 -5.03 -4.41
CA MET A 87 -14.62 -6.30 -5.09
C MET A 87 -15.35 -7.30 -4.20
N SER A 88 -15.17 -7.18 -2.89
CA SER A 88 -15.77 -8.07 -1.89
C SER A 88 -17.30 -8.00 -1.91
N PRO A 89 -17.96 -6.83 -1.85
CA PRO A 89 -19.40 -6.72 -1.86
C PRO A 89 -19.93 -6.49 -3.28
N PHE A 90 -19.10 -6.65 -4.30
CA PHE A 90 -19.41 -6.31 -5.69
C PHE A 90 -20.70 -6.96 -6.21
N LEU A 91 -20.91 -8.24 -5.87
CA LEU A 91 -22.12 -9.00 -6.23
C LEU A 91 -23.21 -8.96 -5.15
N ALA A 92 -22.97 -8.30 -4.01
CA ALA A 92 -23.90 -8.31 -2.89
C ALA A 92 -25.26 -7.70 -3.28
N ALA A 93 -25.26 -6.64 -4.08
CA ALA A 93 -26.48 -5.99 -4.55
C ALA A 93 -27.31 -6.87 -5.51
N GLY A 94 -26.66 -7.80 -6.23
CA GLY A 94 -27.28 -8.65 -7.24
C GLY A 94 -27.53 -10.10 -6.79
N MET A 95 -27.34 -10.45 -5.52
CA MET A 95 -27.42 -11.85 -5.06
C MET A 95 -28.79 -12.49 -5.32
N ASN A 96 -29.88 -11.72 -5.21
CA ASN A 96 -31.23 -12.19 -5.51
C ASN A 96 -31.40 -12.46 -7.02
N THR A 97 -30.92 -11.54 -7.86
CA THR A 97 -30.95 -11.70 -9.32
C THR A 97 -30.12 -12.90 -9.78
N LEU A 98 -28.92 -13.06 -9.20
CA LEU A 98 -28.05 -14.22 -9.44
C LEU A 98 -28.69 -15.55 -9.01
N SER A 99 -29.41 -15.56 -7.89
CA SER A 99 -30.13 -16.76 -7.41
C SER A 99 -31.20 -17.20 -8.41
N GLN A 100 -31.90 -16.24 -9.02
CA GLN A 100 -32.92 -16.50 -10.03
C GLN A 100 -32.28 -16.94 -11.36
N GLU A 101 -31.23 -16.24 -11.80
CA GLU A 101 -30.49 -16.53 -13.04
C GLU A 101 -29.90 -17.95 -13.05
N PHE A 102 -29.24 -18.35 -11.96
CA PHE A 102 -28.62 -19.67 -11.85
C PHE A 102 -29.53 -20.75 -11.26
N ASN A 103 -30.74 -20.39 -10.84
CA ASN A 103 -31.69 -21.27 -10.15
C ASN A 103 -31.03 -22.05 -9.00
N LYS A 104 -30.30 -21.32 -8.13
CA LYS A 104 -29.57 -21.85 -6.97
C LYS A 104 -30.01 -21.14 -5.69
N SER A 105 -29.82 -21.81 -4.56
CA SER A 105 -30.02 -21.22 -3.22
C SER A 105 -29.10 -20.01 -3.01
N LEU A 106 -29.59 -19.02 -2.26
CA LEU A 106 -28.80 -17.87 -1.79
C LEU A 106 -27.54 -18.33 -1.05
N THR A 107 -27.58 -19.44 -0.31
CA THR A 107 -26.40 -20.01 0.36
C THR A 107 -25.31 -20.38 -0.64
N THR A 108 -25.68 -20.94 -1.79
CA THR A 108 -24.74 -21.31 -2.85
C THR A 108 -24.17 -20.07 -3.54
N ILE A 109 -24.98 -19.02 -3.74
CA ILE A 109 -24.48 -17.73 -4.28
C ILE A 109 -23.49 -17.07 -3.33
N SER A 110 -23.72 -17.14 -2.01
CA SER A 110 -22.79 -16.61 -1.00
C SER A 110 -21.41 -17.27 -1.04
N TYR A 111 -21.29 -18.49 -1.57
CA TYR A 111 -19.98 -19.12 -1.78
C TYR A 111 -19.10 -18.34 -2.76
N LEU A 112 -19.66 -17.55 -3.70
CA LEU A 112 -18.84 -16.70 -4.57
C LEU A 112 -18.07 -15.65 -3.77
N VAL A 113 -18.71 -15.05 -2.77
CA VAL A 113 -18.09 -14.04 -1.90
C VAL A 113 -17.08 -14.72 -0.98
N GLY A 114 -17.43 -15.87 -0.41
CA GLY A 114 -16.53 -16.65 0.45
C GLY A 114 -15.28 -17.13 -0.29
N ALA A 115 -15.43 -17.71 -1.48
CA ALA A 115 -14.32 -18.17 -2.31
C ALA A 115 -13.41 -17.00 -2.75
N PHE A 116 -14.00 -15.84 -3.06
CA PHE A 116 -13.24 -14.62 -3.36
C PHE A 116 -12.40 -14.19 -2.14
N MET A 117 -12.98 -14.10 -0.94
CA MET A 117 -12.24 -13.73 0.27
C MET A 117 -11.13 -14.72 0.62
N LEU A 118 -11.40 -16.02 0.46
CA LEU A 118 -10.40 -17.07 0.70
C LEU A 118 -9.24 -16.96 -0.29
N ALA A 119 -9.53 -16.84 -1.58
CA ALA A 119 -8.51 -16.67 -2.62
C ALA A 119 -7.72 -15.36 -2.46
N LEU A 120 -8.36 -14.27 -2.01
CA LEU A 120 -7.70 -13.01 -1.72
C LEU A 120 -6.68 -13.17 -0.58
N GLY A 121 -7.10 -13.83 0.51
CA GLY A 121 -6.24 -14.17 1.65
C GLY A 121 -5.03 -15.01 1.23
N PHE A 122 -5.26 -16.13 0.55
CA PHE A 122 -4.18 -16.97 0.03
C PHE A 122 -3.27 -16.20 -0.93
N GLY A 123 -3.83 -15.44 -1.86
CA GLY A 123 -3.07 -14.62 -2.79
C GLY A 123 -2.21 -13.58 -2.08
N SER A 124 -2.64 -13.03 -0.94
CA SER A 124 -1.87 -12.01 -0.21
C SER A 124 -0.62 -12.58 0.44
N VAL A 125 -0.70 -13.83 0.91
CA VAL A 125 0.43 -14.57 1.49
C VAL A 125 1.51 -14.81 0.43
N PHE A 126 1.14 -15.09 -0.82
CA PHE A 126 2.10 -15.25 -1.91
C PHE A 126 2.59 -13.91 -2.48
N ALA A 127 1.73 -12.90 -2.56
CA ALA A 127 2.09 -11.59 -3.11
C ALA A 127 3.17 -10.88 -2.28
N SER A 128 3.12 -11.00 -0.95
CA SER A 128 4.09 -10.36 -0.04
C SER A 128 5.56 -10.77 -0.29
N PRO A 129 5.94 -12.06 -0.24
CA PRO A 129 7.32 -12.48 -0.51
C PRO A 129 7.72 -12.28 -1.98
N THR A 130 6.78 -12.43 -2.91
CA THR A 130 7.05 -12.21 -4.34
C THR A 130 7.45 -10.76 -4.62
N ALA A 131 6.84 -9.80 -3.92
CA ALA A 131 7.18 -8.38 -4.07
C ALA A 131 8.57 -8.03 -3.56
N ILE A 132 9.08 -8.77 -2.57
CA ILE A 132 10.45 -8.63 -2.06
C ILE A 132 11.46 -9.21 -3.05
N LEU A 133 11.16 -10.36 -3.65
CA LEU A 133 12.08 -11.08 -4.57
C LEU A 133 12.16 -10.46 -5.98
N TYR A 134 11.01 -10.11 -6.57
CA TYR A 134 10.92 -9.77 -8.00
C TYR A 134 10.65 -8.30 -8.29
N GLY A 135 10.40 -7.48 -7.28
CA GLY A 135 10.02 -6.09 -7.48
C GLY A 135 8.54 -5.82 -7.34
N LYS A 136 8.24 -4.76 -6.57
CA LYS A 136 6.87 -4.31 -6.31
C LYS A 136 6.15 -3.93 -7.60
N ARG A 137 6.83 -3.25 -8.54
CA ARG A 137 6.24 -2.84 -9.83
C ARG A 137 5.75 -4.04 -10.62
N LEU A 138 6.59 -5.07 -10.78
CA LEU A 138 6.22 -6.28 -11.52
C LEU A 138 5.02 -6.97 -10.87
N VAL A 139 5.00 -7.05 -9.54
CA VAL A 139 3.90 -7.67 -8.80
C VAL A 139 2.61 -6.86 -8.91
N TYR A 140 2.65 -5.52 -8.90
CA TYR A 140 1.47 -4.69 -9.15
C TYR A 140 0.92 -4.86 -10.57
N VAL A 141 1.80 -4.84 -11.58
CA VAL A 141 1.43 -4.98 -12.99
C VAL A 141 0.89 -6.39 -13.26
N ALA A 142 1.54 -7.44 -12.75
CA ALA A 142 1.07 -8.81 -12.88
C ALA A 142 -0.26 -9.03 -12.15
N GLY A 143 -0.40 -8.49 -10.93
CA GLY A 143 -1.62 -8.57 -10.14
C GLY A 143 -2.80 -7.93 -10.88
N ILE A 144 -2.66 -6.70 -11.35
CA ILE A 144 -3.74 -6.03 -12.07
C ILE A 144 -4.05 -6.68 -13.42
N PHE A 145 -3.05 -7.21 -14.11
CA PHE A 145 -3.27 -7.95 -15.34
C PHE A 145 -4.10 -9.21 -15.10
N ILE A 146 -3.77 -10.00 -14.08
CA ILE A 146 -4.56 -11.18 -13.68
C ILE A 146 -5.97 -10.75 -13.24
N PHE A 147 -6.07 -9.63 -12.52
CA PHE A 147 -7.35 -9.09 -12.08
C PHE A 147 -8.24 -8.71 -13.28
N MET A 148 -7.67 -8.02 -14.28
CA MET A 148 -8.36 -7.67 -15.53
C MET A 148 -8.81 -8.92 -16.29
N MET A 149 -7.95 -9.93 -16.42
CA MET A 149 -8.29 -11.21 -17.07
C MET A 149 -9.45 -11.91 -16.35
N GLY A 150 -9.42 -11.94 -15.02
CA GLY A 150 -10.52 -12.49 -14.22
C GLY A 150 -11.83 -11.70 -14.41
N ALA A 151 -11.77 -10.38 -14.54
CA ALA A 151 -12.94 -9.55 -14.79
C ALA A 151 -13.55 -9.82 -16.17
N ILE A 152 -12.71 -9.94 -17.20
CA ILE A 152 -13.15 -10.31 -18.56
C ILE A 152 -13.79 -11.70 -18.57
N TRP A 153 -13.17 -12.67 -17.89
CA TRP A 153 -13.75 -14.01 -17.76
C TRP A 153 -15.10 -13.95 -17.03
N GLY A 154 -15.21 -13.21 -15.92
CA GLY A 154 -16.48 -13.03 -15.20
C GLY A 154 -17.58 -12.42 -16.07
N GLY A 155 -17.23 -11.52 -16.99
CA GLY A 155 -18.13 -10.93 -17.97
C GLY A 155 -18.55 -11.88 -19.11
N ALA A 156 -17.75 -12.90 -19.41
CA ALA A 156 -18.09 -13.93 -20.40
C ALA A 156 -18.65 -15.23 -19.77
N ALA A 157 -18.80 -15.27 -18.45
CA ALA A 157 -19.23 -16.47 -17.74
C ALA A 157 -20.76 -16.59 -17.68
N ASP A 158 -21.28 -17.62 -18.34
CA ASP A 158 -22.72 -17.99 -18.37
C ASP A 158 -23.08 -19.10 -17.37
N SER A 159 -22.09 -19.66 -16.67
CA SER A 159 -22.27 -20.75 -15.71
C SER A 159 -21.75 -20.36 -14.33
N PHE A 160 -22.43 -20.83 -13.29
CA PHE A 160 -22.05 -20.64 -11.90
C PHE A 160 -20.60 -21.07 -11.63
N GLY A 161 -20.17 -22.21 -12.18
CA GLY A 161 -18.80 -22.72 -12.01
C GLY A 161 -17.75 -21.82 -12.67
N ASN A 162 -18.06 -21.30 -13.86
CA ASN A 162 -17.19 -20.38 -14.58
C ASN A 162 -17.09 -19.04 -13.85
N LEU A 163 -18.22 -18.55 -13.31
CA LEU A 163 -18.24 -17.33 -12.51
C LEU A 163 -17.45 -17.50 -11.20
N MET A 164 -17.55 -18.66 -10.55
CA MET A 164 -16.73 -18.98 -9.38
C MET A 164 -15.23 -18.98 -9.71
N GLY A 165 -14.83 -19.65 -10.80
CA GLY A 165 -13.44 -19.66 -11.27
C GLY A 165 -12.91 -18.27 -11.58
N ALA A 166 -13.70 -17.46 -12.31
CA ALA A 166 -13.38 -16.06 -12.58
C ALA A 166 -13.20 -15.26 -11.28
N ARG A 167 -14.07 -15.47 -10.28
CA ARG A 167 -13.96 -14.79 -8.98
C ARG A 167 -12.67 -15.14 -8.25
N ILE A 168 -12.27 -16.41 -8.24
CA ILE A 168 -11.00 -16.85 -7.66
C ILE A 168 -9.83 -16.14 -8.34
N ILE A 169 -9.81 -16.09 -9.68
CA ILE A 169 -8.76 -15.40 -10.43
C ILE A 169 -8.74 -13.90 -10.13
N THR A 170 -9.90 -13.24 -10.10
CA THR A 170 -9.97 -11.82 -9.72
C THR A 170 -9.45 -11.56 -8.32
N ALA A 171 -9.70 -12.47 -7.37
CA ALA A 171 -9.22 -12.35 -6.00
C ALA A 171 -7.69 -12.50 -5.91
N PHE A 172 -7.12 -13.45 -6.65
CA PHE A 172 -5.66 -13.60 -6.75
C PHE A 172 -5.01 -12.36 -7.39
N GLY A 173 -5.63 -11.77 -8.41
CA GLY A 173 -5.12 -10.53 -9.01
C GLY A 173 -5.26 -9.30 -8.11
N ALA A 174 -6.31 -9.25 -7.28
CA ALA A 174 -6.54 -8.17 -6.32
C ALA A 174 -5.63 -8.28 -5.08
N SER A 175 -5.07 -9.45 -4.77
CA SER A 175 -4.31 -9.66 -3.54
C SER A 175 -3.08 -8.74 -3.35
N PRO A 176 -2.26 -8.43 -4.38
CA PRO A 176 -1.10 -7.56 -4.19
C PRO A 176 -1.53 -6.11 -3.93
N THR A 177 -2.72 -5.74 -4.40
CA THR A 177 -3.27 -4.39 -4.27
C THR A 177 -3.75 -4.07 -2.87
N GLU A 178 -3.99 -5.08 -2.02
CA GLU A 178 -4.33 -4.87 -0.62
C GLU A 178 -3.10 -4.96 0.30
N CYS A 179 -2.15 -5.86 0.01
CA CYS A 179 -1.01 -6.11 0.88
C CYS A 179 0.14 -5.10 0.70
N LEU A 180 0.47 -4.74 -0.55
CA LEU A 180 1.68 -3.98 -0.88
C LEU A 180 1.59 -2.45 -0.68
N PRO A 181 0.43 -1.77 -0.76
CA PRO A 181 0.42 -0.30 -0.70
C PRO A 181 0.96 0.27 0.60
N SER A 182 0.67 -0.37 1.73
CA SER A 182 1.15 0.06 3.05
C SER A 182 2.69 0.03 3.14
N SER A 183 3.30 -1.00 2.56
CA SER A 183 4.75 -1.16 2.45
C SER A 183 5.35 -0.16 1.46
N THR A 184 4.70 0.06 0.32
CA THR A 184 5.18 1.00 -0.71
C THR A 184 5.17 2.45 -0.21
N ILE A 185 4.14 2.87 0.52
CA ILE A 185 4.07 4.21 1.12
C ILE A 185 5.17 4.40 2.17
N ALA A 186 5.54 3.34 2.89
CA ALA A 186 6.61 3.39 3.89
C ALA A 186 8.00 3.65 3.30
N GLU A 187 8.23 3.29 2.04
CA GLU A 187 9.53 3.42 1.38
C GLU A 187 9.70 4.74 0.63
N ILE A 188 8.61 5.29 0.11
CA ILE A 188 8.59 6.50 -0.75
C ILE A 188 8.45 7.80 0.08
N TYR A 189 7.87 7.72 1.28
CA TYR A 189 7.61 8.89 2.13
C TYR A 189 8.41 8.86 3.43
N PHE A 190 8.87 10.04 3.87
CA PHE A 190 9.53 10.23 5.16
C PHE A 190 8.56 10.01 6.32
N ALA A 191 9.09 9.61 7.48
CA ALA A 191 8.28 9.31 8.67
C ALA A 191 7.28 10.42 9.06
N HIS A 192 7.67 11.70 8.94
CA HIS A 192 6.83 12.85 9.30
C HIS A 192 5.64 13.09 8.34
N GLU A 193 5.75 12.72 7.06
CA GLU A 193 4.66 12.86 6.08
C GLU A 193 3.88 11.55 5.86
N ARG A 194 4.46 10.42 6.26
CA ARG A 194 3.93 9.08 6.03
C ARG A 194 2.51 8.91 6.58
N ALA A 195 2.24 9.37 7.80
CA ALA A 195 0.94 9.19 8.44
C ALA A 195 -0.19 9.90 7.65
N TYR A 196 0.05 11.13 7.20
CA TYR A 196 -0.92 11.89 6.39
C TYR A 196 -1.23 11.18 5.06
N ARG A 197 -0.18 10.68 4.39
CA ARG A 197 -0.31 9.97 3.10
C ARG A 197 -0.99 8.61 3.24
N VAL A 198 -0.71 7.87 4.31
CA VAL A 198 -1.44 6.63 4.64
C VAL A 198 -2.91 6.93 4.93
N GLY A 199 -3.22 8.06 5.57
CA GLY A 199 -4.59 8.52 5.79
C GLY A 199 -5.36 8.75 4.49
N ILE A 200 -4.76 9.47 3.53
CA ILE A 200 -5.34 9.66 2.19
C ILE A 200 -5.57 8.32 1.50
N TYR A 201 -4.56 7.45 1.46
CA TYR A 201 -4.69 6.10 0.89
C TYR A 201 -5.85 5.31 1.51
N THR A 202 -5.95 5.35 2.84
CA THR A 202 -6.99 4.62 3.58
C THR A 202 -8.38 5.17 3.26
N MET A 203 -8.51 6.49 3.09
CA MET A 203 -9.75 7.13 2.61
C MET A 203 -10.15 6.66 1.21
N LEU A 204 -9.19 6.56 0.27
CA LEU A 204 -9.48 6.01 -1.07
C LEU A 204 -9.92 4.55 -0.98
N MET A 205 -9.23 3.73 -0.18
CA MET A 205 -9.57 2.31 -0.01
C MET A 205 -10.97 2.11 0.61
N LEU A 206 -11.29 2.86 1.66
CA LEU A 206 -12.63 2.85 2.29
C LEU A 206 -13.69 3.43 1.36
N GLY A 207 -13.36 4.46 0.60
CA GLY A 207 -14.21 5.03 -0.44
C GLY A 207 -14.60 3.96 -1.46
N GLY A 208 -13.62 3.18 -1.94
CA GLY A 208 -13.87 2.06 -2.87
C GLY A 208 -14.79 1.00 -2.29
N LYS A 209 -14.57 0.63 -1.02
CA LYS A 209 -15.40 -0.36 -0.30
C LYS A 209 -16.88 0.04 -0.18
N ASN A 210 -17.19 1.34 -0.17
CA ASN A 210 -18.57 1.83 -0.05
C ASN A 210 -19.18 2.24 -1.40
N ILE A 211 -18.40 2.88 -2.27
CA ILE A 211 -18.88 3.42 -3.55
C ILE A 211 -19.07 2.32 -4.58
N ILE A 212 -18.19 1.32 -4.64
CA ILE A 212 -18.28 0.26 -5.66
C ILE A 212 -19.54 -0.60 -5.51
N PRO A 213 -19.94 -1.07 -4.32
CA PRO A 213 -21.20 -1.79 -4.16
C PRO A 213 -22.43 -0.93 -4.46
N LEU A 214 -22.36 0.38 -4.19
CA LEU A 214 -23.41 1.32 -4.55
C LEU A 214 -23.56 1.43 -6.07
N LEU A 215 -22.43 1.60 -6.78
CA LEU A 215 -22.40 1.62 -8.24
C LEU A 215 -22.84 0.27 -8.82
N SER A 216 -22.41 -0.85 -8.25
CA SER A 216 -22.79 -2.17 -8.72
C SER A 216 -24.28 -2.42 -8.56
N GLY A 217 -24.89 -1.95 -7.46
CA GLY A 217 -26.33 -2.01 -7.26
C GLY A 217 -27.12 -1.21 -8.30
N LEU A 218 -26.67 -0.01 -8.65
CA LEU A 218 -27.29 0.78 -9.72
C LEU A 218 -27.16 0.08 -11.07
N VAL A 219 -25.97 -0.43 -11.39
CA VAL A 219 -25.75 -1.16 -12.65
C VAL A 219 -26.63 -2.41 -12.71
N PHE A 220 -26.77 -3.18 -11.61
CA PHE A 220 -27.66 -4.35 -11.57
C PHE A 220 -29.15 -4.03 -11.78
N GLN A 221 -29.58 -2.79 -11.50
CA GLN A 221 -30.98 -2.38 -11.70
C GLN A 221 -31.26 -1.98 -13.15
N TYR A 222 -30.30 -1.36 -13.83
CA TYR A 222 -30.49 -0.80 -15.17
C TYR A 222 -29.83 -1.61 -16.29
N LEU A 223 -28.80 -2.39 -15.99
CA LEU A 223 -27.96 -3.14 -16.94
C LEU A 223 -27.76 -4.59 -16.45
N ASP A 224 -27.35 -5.45 -17.38
CA ASP A 224 -27.04 -6.85 -17.09
C ASP A 224 -25.75 -7.01 -16.26
N ARG A 225 -25.67 -8.13 -15.53
CA ARG A 225 -24.46 -8.57 -14.80
C ARG A 225 -23.20 -8.56 -15.66
N HIS A 226 -23.31 -8.93 -16.93
CA HIS A 226 -22.16 -8.97 -17.84
C HIS A 226 -21.54 -7.59 -18.02
N TRP A 227 -22.38 -6.55 -18.20
CA TRP A 227 -21.93 -5.17 -18.34
C TRP A 227 -21.21 -4.66 -17.09
N LEU A 228 -21.63 -5.10 -15.91
CA LEU A 228 -20.93 -4.77 -14.66
C LEU A 228 -19.46 -5.23 -14.68
N PHE A 229 -19.19 -6.44 -15.19
CA PHE A 229 -17.83 -6.96 -15.32
C PHE A 229 -17.04 -6.30 -16.46
N TRP A 230 -17.68 -5.94 -17.57
CA TRP A 230 -17.03 -5.19 -18.66
C TRP A 230 -16.61 -3.79 -18.22
N ILE A 231 -17.47 -3.09 -17.48
CA ILE A 231 -17.15 -1.77 -16.91
C ILE A 231 -15.96 -1.88 -15.97
N LEU A 232 -15.94 -2.89 -15.09
CA LEU A 232 -14.81 -3.16 -14.22
C LEU A 232 -13.51 -3.42 -15.03
N ALA A 233 -13.59 -4.24 -16.08
CA ALA A 233 -12.44 -4.54 -16.94
C ALA A 233 -11.87 -3.27 -17.61
N MET A 234 -12.72 -2.33 -18.03
CA MET A 234 -12.27 -1.04 -18.58
C MET A 234 -11.51 -0.19 -17.55
N PHE A 235 -12.03 -0.09 -16.32
CA PHE A 235 -11.33 0.64 -15.24
C PHE A 235 -10.00 -0.02 -14.85
N LEU A 236 -9.96 -1.36 -14.84
CA LEU A 236 -8.72 -2.11 -14.60
C LEU A 236 -7.71 -1.94 -15.74
N GLY A 237 -8.17 -1.94 -16.99
CA GLY A 237 -7.31 -1.66 -18.16
C GLY A 237 -6.72 -0.25 -18.12
N PHE A 238 -7.53 0.74 -17.74
CA PHE A 238 -7.04 2.11 -17.52
C PHE A 238 -6.01 2.17 -16.41
N ASN A 239 -6.27 1.53 -15.25
CA ASN A 239 -5.30 1.52 -14.16
C ASN A 239 -4.03 0.73 -14.50
N LEU A 240 -4.12 -0.33 -15.30
CA LEU A 240 -2.96 -1.09 -15.79
C LEU A 240 -2.08 -0.19 -16.67
N ALA A 241 -2.67 0.51 -17.62
CA ALA A 241 -1.96 1.46 -18.48
C ALA A 241 -1.33 2.60 -17.66
N ALA A 242 -2.08 3.16 -16.70
CA ALA A 242 -1.59 4.21 -15.81
C ALA A 242 -0.43 3.71 -14.94
N THR A 243 -0.51 2.49 -14.42
CA THR A 243 0.55 1.87 -13.60
C THR A 243 1.81 1.67 -14.43
N ILE A 244 1.70 1.18 -15.67
CA ILE A 244 2.87 0.98 -16.54
C ILE A 244 3.55 2.31 -16.88
N LEU A 245 2.78 3.36 -17.17
CA LEU A 245 3.30 4.65 -17.64
C LEU A 245 3.86 5.52 -16.51
N PHE A 246 3.17 5.60 -15.37
CA PHE A 246 3.45 6.58 -14.33
C PHE A 246 4.10 6.01 -13.07
N VAL A 247 4.12 4.69 -12.87
CA VAL A 247 4.81 4.06 -11.73
C VAL A 247 6.22 3.64 -12.20
N PRO A 248 7.25 4.48 -11.98
CA PRO A 248 8.65 4.08 -12.17
C PRO A 248 9.03 2.91 -11.24
N ASP A 249 10.04 2.12 -11.62
CA ASP A 249 10.52 1.02 -10.81
C ASP A 249 10.97 1.46 -9.41
N THR A 250 10.23 1.03 -8.39
CA THR A 250 10.51 1.28 -6.97
C THR A 250 11.52 0.28 -6.39
N PHE A 251 12.47 -0.22 -7.19
CA PHE A 251 13.51 -1.13 -6.70
C PHE A 251 14.75 -0.32 -6.32
N TRP A 252 14.77 0.21 -5.09
CA TRP A 252 16.01 0.65 -4.46
C TRP A 252 16.31 -0.27 -3.29
N ASP A 253 17.27 -1.17 -3.50
CA ASP A 253 17.78 -2.06 -2.48
C ASP A 253 18.51 -1.23 -1.41
N ARG A 254 17.83 -0.91 -0.32
CA ARG A 254 18.44 -0.35 0.90
C ARG A 254 19.11 -1.46 1.68
N ASN A 255 19.99 -2.22 1.03
CA ASN A 255 20.90 -3.08 1.77
C ASN A 255 21.67 -2.16 2.73
N PRO A 256 21.70 -2.46 4.04
CA PRO A 256 22.45 -1.66 4.99
C PRO A 256 23.92 -1.74 4.59
N VAL A 257 24.42 -0.72 3.89
CA VAL A 257 25.86 -0.58 3.66
C VAL A 257 26.47 -0.48 5.06
N PRO A 258 27.43 -1.35 5.43
CA PRO A 258 28.06 -1.27 6.73
C PRO A 258 28.54 0.18 6.94
N SER A 259 28.11 0.79 8.04
CA SER A 259 28.55 2.14 8.40
C SER A 259 30.08 2.19 8.29
N LYS A 260 30.61 3.20 7.58
CA LYS A 260 32.06 3.43 7.46
C LYS A 260 32.79 3.43 8.81
N LYS A 261 32.07 3.67 9.92
CA LYS A 261 32.59 3.55 11.29
C LYS A 261 33.16 2.16 11.62
N ILE A 262 32.74 1.08 10.95
CA ILE A 262 33.28 -0.27 11.15
C ILE A 262 34.56 -0.50 10.34
N VAL A 263 34.67 0.09 9.15
CA VAL A 263 35.84 -0.08 8.26
C VAL A 263 37.07 0.61 8.85
N GLY A 264 36.91 1.83 9.39
CA GLY A 264 38.03 2.56 10.01
C GLY A 264 38.52 2.01 11.36
N ARG A 265 37.83 1.02 11.95
CA ARG A 265 38.23 0.39 13.22
C ARG A 265 39.11 -0.85 13.02
N ASN A 266 39.19 -1.37 11.80
CA ASN A 266 40.04 -2.52 11.47
C ASN A 266 41.38 -2.12 10.82
N GLU A 267 41.62 -0.82 10.63
CA GLU A 267 42.84 -0.27 10.01
C GLU A 267 43.79 0.43 11.01
N ASN A 268 43.53 0.35 12.32
CA ASN A 268 44.43 0.85 13.38
C ASN A 268 44.79 -0.24 14.39
#